data_AF-B1VWM3-F1
#
_entry.id   AF-B1VWM3-F1
#
_cell.length_a   1.000
_cell.length_b   1.000
_cell.length_c   1.000
_cell.angle_alpha   90.00
_cell.angle_beta   90.00
_cell.angle_gamma   90.00
#
_symmetry.space_group_name_H-M   'P 1'
#
loop_
_entity.id
_entity.type
_entity.pdbx_description
1 polymer ?
#
loop_
_entity_poly.entity_id
_entity_poly.type
_entity_poly.pdbx_seq_one_letter_code
_entity_poly.pdbx_strand_id
1 'polypeptide(L)'
;MVASRGLANLTGPLGSGKSRLAAGLGPVSLLDLDRPGALDRLPTALFERTRAPLVVDSADGDHALAALEPLRLRPPGSGRPVLVVSRRSLLARPGWADTGVAVVETGPWPDARIGRLATEARVTDARCRELVVRLAAGNPLIADAACRAVHAGAPPTAAGAVADGAAREIVERLSRERPAGPWQQALVRLATVWAADEELLDADPDLFDTLAGLSPVVPTELGLTLAEPFRGVIDLAHRWRRPAAHRGAWAGALAHRKKLLADEPAPDRRSRLTEGIIALADDEAVRETMFPISVTRDVIHTATPDDADAIGTLMRQWARHGGLDTRWTDRLVERWLVDDPASFQLIRDGGDRIIGLTNTQQVTERTVNSVEPLLQQHTDRLLGRPRGTGGWLLGAAYCPDRGAHAHLLRGLLRQVITGGLLLTVSTPNPDYQRLLRGLRFQRHGTTTDDVYRCGRKPEIFSQDFGSAALPDWTERLARTSGMRGGPRPTGQEVARALADIADPARLAESPLLSSPRPRTVAELRTDLWEAVRRLTDSEVREEAEAGWILQHYYLGRPRTHQRLAQQLHISRATYFRRLRHGLDLVGLGLATEQSVP
;
A
#
# COMPACT_ATOMS: atom_id res chain seq x y z
N MET A 1 -8.43 21.41 31.12
CA MET A 1 -8.30 19.95 31.14
C MET A 1 -7.40 19.46 32.28
N VAL A 2 -6.09 19.74 32.29
CA VAL A 2 -5.20 19.34 33.41
C VAL A 2 -5.67 19.97 34.73
N ALA A 3 -5.96 21.28 34.72
CA ALA A 3 -6.45 22.00 35.90
C ALA A 3 -7.84 21.55 36.40
N SER A 4 -8.66 20.92 35.55
CA SER A 4 -10.02 20.50 35.88
C SER A 4 -10.13 19.03 36.31
N ARG A 5 -9.11 18.20 36.05
CA ARG A 5 -9.11 16.76 36.37
C ARG A 5 -8.00 16.32 37.34
N GLY A 6 -7.05 17.20 37.68
CA GLY A 6 -5.97 16.93 38.65
C GLY A 6 -4.85 16.03 38.11
N LEU A 7 -5.16 15.08 37.22
CA LEU A 7 -4.20 14.20 36.55
C LEU A 7 -4.54 14.05 35.07
N ALA A 8 -3.54 14.27 34.21
CA ALA A 8 -3.64 14.04 32.77
C ALA A 8 -2.40 13.31 32.25
N ASN A 9 -2.57 12.57 31.17
CA ASN A 9 -1.51 11.88 30.47
C ASN A 9 -1.42 12.37 29.03
N LEU A 10 -0.32 13.02 28.66
CA LEU A 10 -0.01 13.36 27.27
C LEU A 10 0.81 12.23 26.67
N THR A 11 0.19 11.45 25.78
CA THR A 11 0.78 10.24 25.20
C THR A 11 0.99 10.34 23.69
N GLY A 12 1.79 9.44 23.13
CA GLY A 12 1.97 9.27 21.70
C GLY A 12 3.39 8.84 21.35
N PRO A 13 3.64 8.48 20.08
CA PRO A 13 4.87 7.80 19.71
C PRO A 13 6.13 8.66 19.88
N LEU A 14 7.29 8.03 19.75
CA LEU A 14 8.58 8.68 19.82
C LEU A 14 8.62 9.95 18.94
N GLY A 15 9.05 11.07 19.51
CA GLY A 15 9.27 12.29 18.73
C GLY A 15 8.02 12.99 18.21
N SER A 16 6.81 12.64 18.66
CA SER A 16 5.54 13.30 18.28
C SER A 16 5.38 14.77 18.73
N GLY A 17 6.41 15.35 19.37
CA GLY A 17 6.39 16.74 19.84
C GLY A 17 5.73 16.96 21.20
N LYS A 18 5.53 15.90 22.01
CA LYS A 18 4.95 16.00 23.37
C LYS A 18 5.64 17.05 24.25
N SER A 19 6.97 17.02 24.35
CA SER A 19 7.71 17.99 25.17
C SER A 19 7.59 19.43 24.63
N ARG A 20 7.45 19.62 23.30
CA ARG A 20 7.15 20.94 22.71
C ARG A 20 5.75 21.42 23.08
N LEU A 21 4.77 20.52 23.13
CA LEU A 21 3.41 20.85 23.55
C LEU A 21 3.34 21.16 25.05
N ALA A 22 4.05 20.39 25.88
CA ALA A 22 4.14 20.62 27.32
C ALA A 22 4.83 21.96 27.65
N ALA A 23 5.88 22.33 26.92
CA ALA A 23 6.55 23.63 27.07
C ALA A 23 5.64 24.83 26.74
N GLY A 24 4.60 24.62 25.92
CA GLY A 24 3.61 25.65 25.59
C GLY A 24 2.57 25.94 26.67
N LEU A 25 2.56 25.20 27.78
CA LEU A 25 1.55 25.34 28.86
C LEU A 25 1.82 26.52 29.81
N GLY A 26 2.87 27.33 29.57
CA GLY A 26 3.24 28.47 30.41
C GLY A 26 4.21 28.09 31.54
N PRO A 27 4.22 28.81 32.68
CA PRO A 27 5.13 28.52 33.79
C PRO A 27 4.73 27.19 34.47
N VAL A 28 5.44 26.12 34.11
CA VAL A 28 5.27 24.78 34.66
C VAL A 28 6.54 24.32 35.36
N SER A 29 6.43 23.53 36.43
CA SER A 29 7.58 22.78 36.96
C SER A 29 7.76 21.55 36.07
N LEU A 30 8.94 21.39 35.47
CA LEU A 30 9.27 20.20 34.67
C LEU A 30 10.19 19.28 35.46
N LEU A 31 9.81 18.02 35.58
CA LEU A 31 10.63 16.95 36.12
C LEU A 31 10.79 15.85 35.07
N ASP A 32 11.99 15.72 34.52
CA ASP A 32 12.35 14.69 33.54
C ASP A 32 12.91 13.47 34.27
N LEU A 33 12.20 12.35 34.24
CA LEU A 33 12.54 11.15 35.02
C LEU A 33 13.79 10.43 34.51
N ASP A 34 14.24 10.71 33.29
CA ASP A 34 15.50 10.17 32.75
C ASP A 34 16.72 10.88 33.35
N ARG A 35 16.54 12.00 34.09
CA ARG A 35 17.66 12.73 34.70
C ARG A 35 18.10 12.13 36.03
N PRO A 36 19.41 12.11 36.33
CA PRO A 36 19.92 11.70 37.63
C PRO A 36 19.24 12.41 38.80
N GLY A 37 18.83 11.64 39.81
CA GLY A 37 18.15 12.14 41.02
C GLY A 37 16.76 12.72 40.78
N ALA A 38 16.13 12.49 39.62
CA ALA A 38 14.76 12.92 39.36
C ALA A 38 13.73 12.08 40.14
N LEU A 39 13.94 10.76 40.23
CA LEU A 39 13.08 9.84 40.98
C LEU A 39 13.03 10.21 42.47
N ASP A 40 14.17 10.60 43.07
CA ASP A 40 14.23 11.01 44.48
C ASP A 40 13.51 12.33 44.75
N ARG A 41 13.47 13.22 43.76
CA ARG A 41 12.80 14.53 43.85
C ARG A 41 11.30 14.47 43.56
N LEU A 42 10.83 13.41 42.89
CA LEU A 42 9.44 13.26 42.47
C LEU A 42 8.47 13.32 43.66
N PRO A 43 8.66 12.59 44.79
CA PRO A 43 7.75 12.67 45.94
C PRO A 43 7.60 14.11 46.45
N THR A 44 8.70 14.83 46.67
CA THR A 44 8.65 16.22 47.13
C THR A 44 7.91 17.12 46.14
N ALA A 45 8.14 16.96 44.85
CA ALA A 45 7.46 17.74 43.81
C ALA A 45 5.95 17.47 43.74
N LEU A 46 5.52 16.22 43.96
CA LEU A 46 4.11 15.81 43.93
C LEU A 46 3.30 16.35 45.12
N PHE A 47 3.94 16.44 46.30
CA PHE A 47 3.31 16.91 47.55
C PHE A 47 3.49 18.41 47.81
N GLU A 48 4.19 19.12 46.93
CA GLU A 48 4.33 20.58 47.00
C GLU A 48 2.95 21.26 46.97
N ARG A 49 2.67 22.12 47.96
CA ARG A 49 1.40 22.86 48.07
C ARG A 49 1.39 24.08 47.15
N THR A 50 1.28 23.82 45.85
CA THR A 50 1.18 24.85 44.81
C THR A 50 0.03 24.54 43.84
N ARG A 51 -0.50 25.58 43.19
CA ARG A 51 -1.45 25.43 42.07
C ARG A 51 -0.75 25.32 40.72
N ALA A 52 0.57 25.52 40.66
CA ALA A 52 1.35 25.39 39.44
C ALA A 52 1.38 23.92 38.97
N PRO A 53 1.08 23.64 37.69
CA PRO A 53 1.10 22.27 37.21
C PRO A 53 2.51 21.68 37.23
N LEU A 54 2.62 20.39 37.59
CA LEU A 54 3.84 19.60 37.41
C LEU A 54 3.75 18.88 36.07
N VAL A 55 4.78 19.01 35.24
CA VAL A 55 4.99 18.15 34.07
C VAL A 55 6.03 17.11 34.46
N VAL A 56 5.65 15.84 34.41
CA VAL A 56 6.56 14.70 34.58
C VAL A 56 6.83 14.11 33.21
N ASP A 57 8.04 14.26 32.68
CA ASP A 57 8.44 13.72 31.37
C ASP A 57 9.18 12.38 31.52
N SER A 58 9.23 11.61 30.43
CA SER A 58 9.93 10.32 30.35
C SER A 58 9.35 9.21 31.26
N ALA A 59 8.03 9.18 31.44
CA ALA A 59 7.33 8.20 32.27
C ALA A 59 7.08 6.86 31.56
N ASP A 60 8.13 6.23 31.02
CA ASP A 60 8.01 5.05 30.14
C ASP A 60 8.54 3.74 30.74
N GLY A 61 9.59 3.82 31.56
CA GLY A 61 10.24 2.67 32.18
C GLY A 61 9.53 2.18 33.44
N ASP A 62 9.77 0.92 33.82
CA ASP A 62 9.10 0.28 34.96
C ASP A 62 9.38 1.01 36.29
N HIS A 63 10.61 1.48 36.49
CA HIS A 63 10.98 2.31 37.65
C HIS A 63 10.25 3.66 37.68
N ALA A 64 10.12 4.32 36.52
CA ALA A 64 9.43 5.60 36.41
C ALA A 64 7.93 5.43 36.70
N LEU A 65 7.31 4.36 36.20
CA LEU A 65 5.91 4.04 36.44
C LEU A 65 5.66 3.67 37.91
N ALA A 66 6.53 2.87 38.52
CA ALA A 66 6.44 2.54 39.94
C ALA A 66 6.51 3.80 40.82
N ALA A 67 7.34 4.78 40.46
CA ALA A 67 7.44 6.04 41.18
C ALA A 67 6.19 6.93 41.04
N LEU A 68 5.34 6.69 40.03
CA LEU A 68 4.07 7.39 39.82
C LEU A 68 2.88 6.73 40.53
N GLU A 69 3.07 5.57 41.16
CA GLU A 69 2.03 4.85 41.90
C GLU A 69 1.25 5.71 42.93
N PRO A 70 1.88 6.66 43.66
CA PRO A 70 1.14 7.55 44.57
C PRO A 70 0.10 8.44 43.88
N LEU A 71 0.26 8.75 42.58
CA LEU A 71 -0.73 9.49 41.81
C LEU A 71 -1.97 8.65 41.50
N ARG A 72 -1.79 7.33 41.36
CA ARG A 72 -2.86 6.37 41.06
C ARG A 72 -3.90 6.32 42.19
N LEU A 73 -3.42 6.41 43.43
CA LEU A 73 -4.22 6.31 44.65
C LEU A 73 -4.77 7.66 45.13
N ARG A 74 -4.50 8.74 44.38
CA ARG A 74 -4.78 10.10 44.82
C ARG A 74 -6.27 10.45 44.61
N PRO A 75 -6.97 11.01 45.61
CA PRO A 75 -8.33 11.50 45.43
C PRO A 75 -8.40 12.58 44.34
N PRO A 76 -9.43 12.58 43.47
CA PRO A 76 -9.63 13.61 42.46
C PRO A 76 -9.65 15.00 43.09
N GLY A 77 -8.92 15.95 42.48
CA GLY A 77 -8.85 17.33 42.96
C GLY A 77 -7.98 17.57 44.21
N SER A 78 -7.32 16.53 44.75
CA SER A 78 -6.36 16.72 45.83
C SER A 78 -4.98 17.16 45.29
N GLY A 79 -4.46 18.27 45.83
CA GLY A 79 -3.14 18.86 45.56
C GLY A 79 -2.87 19.33 44.11
N ARG A 80 -1.58 19.47 43.75
CA ARG A 80 -1.20 20.15 42.49
C ARG A 80 -1.61 19.34 41.26
N PRO A 81 -2.06 19.98 40.16
CA PRO A 81 -2.31 19.30 38.89
C PRO A 81 -1.03 18.67 38.32
N VAL A 82 -1.13 17.45 37.81
CA VAL A 82 0.01 16.74 37.21
C VAL A 82 -0.31 16.34 35.77
N LEU A 83 0.63 16.65 34.87
CA LEU A 83 0.67 16.17 33.51
C LEU A 83 1.80 15.16 33.38
N VAL A 84 1.47 13.91 33.13
CA VAL A 84 2.46 12.86 32.83
C VAL A 84 2.64 12.78 31.32
N VAL A 85 3.87 12.90 30.85
CA VAL A 85 4.24 12.74 29.44
C VAL A 85 4.88 11.36 29.28
N SER A 86 4.27 10.55 28.44
CA SER A 86 4.72 9.18 28.17
C SER A 86 4.59 8.86 26.68
N ARG A 87 5.20 7.77 26.24
CA ARG A 87 5.11 7.26 24.87
C ARG A 87 3.90 6.34 24.69
N ARG A 88 3.50 5.65 25.76
CA ARG A 88 2.33 4.77 25.81
C ARG A 88 1.31 5.32 26.80
N SER A 89 0.04 5.11 26.50
CA SER A 89 -1.06 5.52 27.39
C SER A 89 -0.90 4.87 28.76
N LEU A 90 -1.03 5.66 29.83
CA LEU A 90 -1.07 5.11 31.19
C LEU A 90 -2.24 4.14 31.37
N LEU A 91 -3.38 4.36 30.70
CA LEU A 91 -4.53 3.46 30.78
C LEU A 91 -4.23 2.04 30.25
N ALA A 92 -3.21 1.88 29.41
CA ALA A 92 -2.76 0.57 28.95
C ALA A 92 -1.90 -0.18 29.99
N ARG A 93 -1.62 0.44 31.15
CA ARG A 93 -0.82 -0.16 32.22
C ARG A 93 -1.71 -0.82 33.28
N PRO A 94 -1.28 -1.96 33.86
CA PRO A 94 -1.99 -2.62 34.94
C PRO A 94 -2.30 -1.64 36.08
N GLY A 95 -3.56 -1.64 36.54
CA GLY A 95 -4.01 -0.82 37.66
C GLY A 95 -4.35 0.64 37.34
N TRP A 96 -4.07 1.14 36.12
CA TRP A 96 -4.32 2.53 35.74
C TRP A 96 -5.66 2.75 35.03
N ALA A 97 -6.29 1.70 34.52
CA ALA A 97 -7.53 1.77 33.73
C ALA A 97 -8.67 2.53 34.45
N ASP A 98 -8.81 2.32 35.76
CA ASP A 98 -9.92 2.87 36.57
C ASP A 98 -9.57 4.19 37.29
N THR A 99 -8.39 4.78 37.00
CA THR A 99 -7.91 5.98 37.71
C THR A 99 -8.62 7.27 37.30
N GLY A 100 -9.41 7.23 36.22
CA GLY A 100 -10.03 8.42 35.64
C GLY A 100 -9.05 9.42 35.00
N VAL A 101 -7.78 9.02 34.78
CA VAL A 101 -6.78 9.86 34.12
C VAL A 101 -7.27 10.31 32.74
N ALA A 102 -7.19 11.62 32.49
CA ALA A 102 -7.48 12.15 31.16
C ALA A 102 -6.30 11.87 30.22
N VAL A 103 -6.49 10.98 29.25
CA VAL A 103 -5.48 10.71 28.22
C VAL A 103 -5.69 11.65 27.04
N VAL A 104 -4.61 12.31 26.63
CA VAL A 104 -4.53 13.18 25.46
C VAL A 104 -3.47 12.60 24.55
N GLU A 105 -3.87 12.09 23.40
CA GLU A 105 -2.93 11.56 22.43
C GLU A 105 -2.41 12.66 21.50
N THR A 106 -1.10 12.64 21.24
CA THR A 106 -0.49 13.49 20.22
C THR A 106 -0.68 12.88 18.84
N GLY A 107 -1.44 13.60 18.00
CA GLY A 107 -1.59 13.28 16.58
C GLY A 107 -0.41 13.77 15.73
N PRO A 108 -0.33 13.35 14.46
CA PRO A 108 0.66 13.86 13.51
C PRO A 108 0.49 15.37 13.30
N TRP A 109 1.58 16.08 13.08
CA TRP A 109 1.52 17.49 12.71
C TRP A 109 1.06 17.64 11.26
N PRO A 110 0.25 18.67 10.94
CA PRO A 110 -0.09 18.97 9.56
C PRO A 110 1.14 19.21 8.69
N ASP A 111 1.10 18.77 7.43
CA ASP A 111 2.20 18.93 6.47
C ASP A 111 2.69 20.38 6.35
N ALA A 112 1.77 21.35 6.36
CA ALA A 112 2.12 22.77 6.34
C ALA A 112 3.00 23.19 7.54
N ARG A 113 2.79 22.57 8.70
CA ARG A 113 3.59 22.83 9.90
C ARG A 113 4.97 22.18 9.80
N ILE A 114 5.07 20.96 9.26
CA ILE A 114 6.36 20.31 8.97
C ILE A 114 7.14 21.10 7.90
N GLY A 115 6.47 21.60 6.87
CA GLY A 115 7.07 22.46 5.84
C GLY A 115 7.62 23.77 6.40
N ARG A 116 6.93 24.38 7.37
CA ARG A 116 7.47 25.55 8.10
C ARG A 116 8.70 25.19 8.91
N LEU A 117 8.70 24.06 9.64
CA LEU A 117 9.87 23.59 10.37
C LEU A 117 11.07 23.39 9.44
N ALA A 118 10.88 22.78 8.26
CA ALA A 118 11.95 22.64 7.26
C ALA A 118 12.47 23.99 6.75
N THR A 119 11.58 24.99 6.61
CA THR A 119 11.94 26.35 6.20
C THR A 119 12.73 27.07 7.29
N GLU A 120 12.31 26.96 8.54
CA GLU A 120 13.01 27.49 9.72
C GLU A 120 14.40 26.85 9.89
N ALA A 121 14.52 25.56 9.55
CA ALA A 121 15.78 24.84 9.46
C ALA A 121 16.64 25.22 8.24
N ARG A 122 16.24 26.24 7.45
CA ARG A 122 16.94 26.75 6.26
C ARG A 122 17.09 25.74 5.12
N VAL A 123 16.13 24.82 4.95
CA VAL A 123 16.06 23.98 3.75
C VAL A 123 15.41 24.78 2.60
N THR A 124 16.25 25.31 1.71
CA THR A 124 15.82 26.25 0.64
C THR A 124 15.36 25.57 -0.64
N ASP A 125 15.84 24.36 -0.95
CA ASP A 125 15.36 23.58 -2.10
C ASP A 125 13.94 23.04 -1.85
N ALA A 126 13.03 23.33 -2.78
CA ALA A 126 11.65 22.87 -2.74
C ALA A 126 11.54 21.33 -2.76
N ARG A 127 12.38 20.64 -3.53
CA ARG A 127 12.37 19.17 -3.61
C ARG A 127 12.81 18.54 -2.29
N CYS A 128 13.82 19.11 -1.65
CA CYS A 128 14.25 18.70 -0.31
C CYS A 128 13.13 18.91 0.72
N ARG A 129 12.45 20.06 0.70
CA ARG A 129 11.32 20.32 1.62
C ARG A 129 10.18 19.31 1.43
N GLU A 130 9.80 19.02 0.19
CA GLU A 130 8.77 18.02 -0.11
C GLU A 130 9.19 16.63 0.40
N LEU A 131 10.45 16.24 0.20
CA LEU A 131 10.99 14.99 0.73
C LEU A 131 10.94 14.94 2.26
N VAL A 132 11.32 16.03 2.95
CA VAL A 132 11.25 16.13 4.42
C VAL A 132 9.81 15.95 4.91
N VAL A 133 8.85 16.67 4.32
CA VAL A 133 7.42 16.56 4.68
C VAL A 133 6.93 15.12 4.51
N ARG A 134 7.22 14.51 3.36
CA ARG A 134 6.81 13.14 3.03
C ARG A 134 7.41 12.10 3.97
N LEU A 135 8.72 12.17 4.26
CA LEU A 135 9.37 11.21 5.18
C LEU A 135 8.90 11.39 6.62
N ALA A 136 8.66 12.63 7.03
CA ALA A 136 8.23 12.94 8.39
C ALA A 136 6.80 12.49 8.67
N ALA A 137 5.88 12.57 7.69
CA ALA A 137 4.46 12.29 7.86
C ALA A 137 3.88 12.83 9.19
N GLY A 138 4.18 14.09 9.48
CA GLY A 138 3.76 14.77 10.71
C GLY A 138 4.58 14.46 11.97
N ASN A 139 5.64 13.65 11.90
CA ASN A 139 6.56 13.42 13.01
C ASN A 139 7.71 14.44 13.00
N PRO A 140 7.78 15.36 13.98
CA PRO A 140 8.76 16.43 13.93
C PRO A 140 10.19 15.99 14.29
N LEU A 141 10.39 14.85 14.98
CA LEU A 141 11.74 14.28 15.14
C LEU A 141 12.31 13.87 13.79
N ILE A 142 11.53 13.15 12.99
CA ILE A 142 11.96 12.71 11.66
C ILE A 142 12.17 13.91 10.75
N ALA A 143 11.33 14.94 10.84
CA ALA A 143 11.52 16.18 10.10
C ALA A 143 12.86 16.85 10.42
N ASP A 144 13.19 17.02 11.72
CA ASP A 144 14.46 17.59 12.16
C ASP A 144 15.66 16.76 11.68
N ALA A 145 15.58 15.42 11.77
CA ALA A 145 16.62 14.51 11.34
C ALA A 145 16.82 14.51 9.82
N ALA A 146 15.73 14.56 9.06
CA ALA A 146 15.75 14.67 7.61
C ALA A 146 16.36 16.01 7.16
N CYS A 147 16.05 17.13 7.84
CA CYS A 147 16.69 18.41 7.58
C CYS A 147 18.21 18.36 7.81
N ARG A 148 18.66 17.72 8.91
CA ARG A 148 20.10 17.51 9.16
C ARG A 148 20.75 16.65 8.08
N ALA A 149 20.09 15.58 7.63
CA ALA A 149 20.62 14.74 6.56
C ALA A 149 20.76 15.50 5.23
N VAL A 150 19.81 16.37 4.90
CA VAL A 150 19.90 17.27 3.73
C VAL A 150 21.08 18.23 3.88
N HIS A 151 21.26 18.86 5.04
CA HIS A 151 22.42 19.73 5.31
C HIS A 151 23.76 18.99 5.28
N ALA A 152 23.77 17.70 5.61
CA ALA A 152 24.93 16.83 5.48
C ALA A 152 25.23 16.42 4.03
N GLY A 153 24.45 16.88 3.05
CA GLY A 153 24.71 16.70 1.62
C GLY A 153 23.89 15.60 0.94
N ALA A 154 22.88 15.02 1.59
CA ALA A 154 22.01 14.04 0.95
C ALA A 154 21.12 14.70 -0.13
N PRO A 155 21.17 14.26 -1.40
CA PRO A 155 20.39 14.88 -2.46
C PRO A 155 18.90 14.48 -2.37
N PRO A 156 17.97 15.31 -2.88
CA PRO A 156 16.53 15.02 -2.84
C PRO A 156 16.11 13.81 -3.67
N THR A 157 16.96 13.37 -4.61
CA THR A 157 16.77 12.16 -5.42
C THR A 157 17.14 10.88 -4.67
N ALA A 158 17.90 10.97 -3.57
CA ALA A 158 18.32 9.84 -2.75
C ALA A 158 17.53 9.79 -1.44
N ALA A 159 16.21 9.58 -1.53
CA ALA A 159 15.32 9.51 -0.38
C ALA A 159 15.81 8.53 0.71
N GLY A 160 16.41 7.40 0.32
CA GLY A 160 17.00 6.43 1.24
C GLY A 160 18.17 6.96 2.07
N ALA A 161 18.99 7.87 1.53
CA ALA A 161 20.09 8.50 2.27
C ALA A 161 19.58 9.49 3.33
N VAL A 162 18.50 10.23 3.02
CA VAL A 162 17.84 11.11 4.00
C VAL A 162 17.14 10.29 5.09
N ALA A 163 16.43 9.23 4.68
CA ALA A 163 15.80 8.29 5.60
C ALA A 163 16.82 7.61 6.52
N ASP A 164 18.03 7.36 6.01
CA ASP A 164 19.11 6.76 6.78
C ASP A 164 19.61 7.63 7.96
N GLY A 165 19.67 8.95 7.77
CA GLY A 165 19.93 9.89 8.86
C GLY A 165 18.85 9.82 9.94
N ALA A 166 17.58 9.84 9.53
CA ALA A 166 16.45 9.74 10.45
C ALA A 166 16.37 8.38 11.17
N ALA A 167 16.65 7.28 10.47
CA ALA A 167 16.64 5.93 11.05
C ALA A 167 17.69 5.78 12.17
N ARG A 168 18.88 6.36 12.02
CA ARG A 168 19.90 6.36 13.10
C ARG A 168 19.37 7.04 14.36
N GLU A 169 18.77 8.22 14.22
CA GLU A 169 18.23 8.96 15.36
C GLU A 169 17.02 8.26 16.02
N ILE A 170 16.18 7.59 15.23
CA ILE A 170 15.09 6.75 15.75
C ILE A 170 15.69 5.66 16.65
N VAL A 171 16.65 4.88 16.14
CA VAL A 171 17.28 3.77 16.88
C VAL A 171 18.02 4.27 18.13
N GLU A 172 18.73 5.40 18.04
CA GLU A 172 19.42 6.00 19.18
C GLU A 172 18.43 6.37 20.30
N ARG A 173 17.27 6.96 19.95
CA ARG A 173 16.26 7.33 20.96
C ARG A 173 15.48 6.14 21.51
N LEU A 174 15.25 5.11 20.70
CA LEU A 174 14.68 3.84 21.18
C LEU A 174 15.62 3.12 22.14
N SER A 175 16.93 3.33 22.02
CA SER A 175 17.93 2.79 22.94
C SER A 175 17.80 3.34 24.37
N ARG A 176 16.99 4.39 24.58
CA ARG A 176 16.60 4.87 25.92
C ARG A 176 15.44 4.09 26.54
N GLU A 177 14.64 3.40 25.73
CA GLU A 177 13.54 2.53 26.20
C GLU A 177 14.08 1.15 26.57
N ARG A 178 14.96 0.63 25.72
CA ARG A 178 15.61 -0.66 25.87
C ARG A 178 17.08 -0.53 25.52
N PRO A 179 18.01 -1.00 26.37
CA PRO A 179 19.43 -0.97 26.07
C PRO A 179 19.74 -1.62 24.72
N ALA A 180 20.82 -1.18 24.08
CA ALA A 180 21.24 -1.73 22.80
C ALA A 180 21.43 -3.27 22.87
N GLY A 181 20.93 -3.99 21.87
CA GLY A 181 21.00 -5.44 21.81
C GLY A 181 20.57 -6.04 20.46
N PRO A 182 19.99 -7.26 20.45
CA PRO A 182 19.55 -7.91 19.21
C PRO A 182 18.29 -7.26 18.59
N TRP A 183 17.50 -6.53 19.38
CA TRP A 183 16.26 -5.90 18.92
C TRP A 183 16.47 -4.88 17.80
N GLN A 184 17.62 -4.21 17.69
CA GLN A 184 17.85 -3.27 16.57
C GLN A 184 17.83 -3.96 15.21
N GLN A 185 18.40 -5.16 15.12
CA GLN A 185 18.40 -5.91 13.85
C GLN A 185 17.01 -6.44 13.54
N ALA A 186 16.32 -6.96 14.56
CA ALA A 186 14.94 -7.43 14.42
C ALA A 186 13.96 -6.29 14.08
N LEU A 187 14.19 -5.07 14.57
CA LEU A 187 13.43 -3.87 14.20
C LEU A 187 13.55 -3.54 12.71
N VAL A 188 14.76 -3.63 12.15
CA VAL A 188 15.00 -3.41 10.72
C VAL A 188 14.30 -4.50 9.88
N ARG A 189 14.37 -5.76 10.33
CA ARG A 189 13.64 -6.87 9.69
C ARG A 189 12.14 -6.60 9.74
N LEU A 190 11.59 -6.25 10.90
CA LEU A 190 10.19 -5.91 11.10
C LEU A 190 9.71 -4.79 10.16
N ALA A 191 10.50 -3.72 10.02
CA ALA A 191 10.19 -2.62 9.10
C ALA A 191 10.08 -3.08 7.64
N THR A 192 10.98 -3.99 7.25
CA THR A 192 11.10 -4.51 5.88
C THR A 192 9.95 -5.46 5.51
N VAL A 193 9.51 -6.27 6.47
CA VAL A 193 8.54 -7.34 6.22
C VAL A 193 7.09 -6.92 6.49
N TRP A 194 6.84 -5.64 6.73
CA TRP A 194 5.54 -5.03 7.06
C TRP A 194 4.98 -5.43 8.44
N ALA A 195 4.72 -6.71 8.65
CA ALA A 195 4.32 -7.28 9.93
C ALA A 195 4.98 -8.67 10.11
N ALA A 196 5.16 -9.13 11.35
CA ALA A 196 5.76 -10.43 11.59
C ALA A 196 5.36 -11.05 12.94
N ASP A 197 5.19 -12.37 12.92
CA ASP A 197 5.13 -13.25 14.08
C ASP A 197 6.56 -13.65 14.53
N GLU A 198 6.65 -14.43 15.61
CA GLU A 198 7.92 -14.92 16.15
C GLU A 198 8.73 -15.72 15.10
N GLU A 199 8.05 -16.59 14.33
CA GLU A 199 8.65 -17.43 13.29
C GLU A 199 9.28 -16.58 12.18
N LEU A 200 8.56 -15.59 11.66
CA LEU A 200 9.06 -14.75 10.58
C LEU A 200 10.19 -13.81 11.03
N LEU A 201 10.20 -13.38 12.29
CA LEU A 201 11.30 -12.58 12.86
C LEU A 201 12.54 -13.42 13.16
N ASP A 202 12.40 -14.74 13.29
CA ASP A 202 13.42 -15.62 13.86
C ASP A 202 13.82 -15.12 15.26
N ALA A 203 12.81 -14.77 16.06
CA ALA A 203 12.96 -14.19 17.38
C ALA A 203 12.57 -15.21 18.46
N ASP A 204 13.34 -15.25 19.55
CA ASP A 204 12.89 -15.89 20.77
C ASP A 204 11.79 -15.04 21.46
N PRO A 205 11.04 -15.62 22.43
CA PRO A 205 9.96 -14.90 23.11
C PRO A 205 10.42 -13.59 23.79
N ASP A 206 11.62 -13.58 24.39
CA ASP A 206 12.16 -12.41 25.08
C ASP A 206 12.44 -11.25 24.11
N LEU A 207 12.98 -11.56 22.93
CA LEU A 207 13.22 -10.59 21.86
C LEU A 207 11.91 -10.08 21.27
N PHE A 208 10.92 -10.96 21.09
CA PHE A 208 9.60 -10.58 20.60
C PHE A 208 8.88 -9.63 21.59
N ASP A 209 8.89 -9.95 22.88
CA ASP A 209 8.35 -9.11 23.95
C ASP A 209 9.11 -7.79 24.09
N THR A 210 10.44 -7.83 23.89
CA THR A 210 11.27 -6.62 23.86
C THR A 210 10.83 -5.69 22.73
N LEU A 211 10.60 -6.21 21.52
CA LEU A 211 10.09 -5.43 20.39
C LEU A 211 8.68 -4.89 20.67
N ALA A 212 7.78 -5.72 21.20
CA ALA A 212 6.41 -5.33 21.57
C ALA A 212 6.39 -4.24 22.67
N GLY A 213 7.48 -4.11 23.43
CA GLY A 213 7.69 -3.06 24.40
C GLY A 213 8.00 -1.69 23.80
N LEU A 214 8.57 -1.63 22.60
CA LEU A 214 9.03 -0.39 21.96
C LEU A 214 7.87 0.50 21.51
N SER A 215 8.00 1.81 21.72
CA SER A 215 6.92 2.77 21.45
C SER A 215 6.36 2.84 20.02
N PRO A 216 7.12 2.64 18.92
CA PRO A 216 6.57 2.64 17.58
C PRO A 216 6.05 1.26 17.14
N VAL A 217 6.25 0.20 17.94
CA VAL A 217 5.80 -1.15 17.61
C VAL A 217 4.37 -1.35 18.12
N VAL A 218 3.51 -1.87 17.25
CA VAL A 218 2.10 -2.12 17.56
C VAL A 218 1.73 -3.57 17.24
N PRO A 219 0.90 -4.21 18.09
CA PRO A 219 0.38 -5.54 17.80
C PRO A 219 -0.70 -5.49 16.72
N THR A 220 -0.80 -6.57 15.94
CA THR A 220 -1.75 -6.78 14.85
C THR A 220 -2.19 -8.24 14.82
N GLU A 221 -3.15 -8.55 13.95
CA GLU A 221 -3.61 -9.93 13.70
C GLU A 221 -2.52 -10.84 13.10
N LEU A 222 -1.42 -10.27 12.59
CA LEU A 222 -0.27 -10.98 12.01
C LEU A 222 1.00 -10.91 12.88
N GLY A 223 0.87 -10.58 14.16
CA GLY A 223 1.99 -10.36 15.07
C GLY A 223 2.32 -8.88 15.23
N LEU A 224 3.59 -8.50 15.24
CA LEU A 224 4.02 -7.12 15.42
C LEU A 224 4.12 -6.38 14.09
N THR A 225 3.98 -5.06 14.11
CA THR A 225 4.34 -4.15 13.02
C THR A 225 4.92 -2.87 13.58
N LEU A 226 5.60 -2.10 12.73
CA LEU A 226 6.00 -0.73 13.05
C LEU A 226 4.93 0.24 12.55
N ALA A 227 4.54 1.18 13.41
CA ALA A 227 3.70 2.28 13.02
C ALA A 227 4.41 3.19 12.00
N GLU A 228 3.64 3.76 11.08
CA GLU A 228 4.14 4.87 10.26
C GLU A 228 4.35 6.12 11.12
N PRO A 229 5.30 7.00 10.76
CA PRO A 229 6.26 6.92 9.64
C PRO A 229 7.50 6.03 9.88
N PHE A 230 7.65 5.45 11.08
CA PHE A 230 8.90 4.77 11.47
C PHE A 230 9.22 3.58 10.57
N ARG A 231 8.19 2.79 10.23
CA ARG A 231 8.32 1.66 9.29
C ARG A 231 8.87 2.10 7.95
N GLY A 232 8.22 3.07 7.28
CA GLY A 232 8.63 3.55 5.98
C GLY A 232 10.04 4.14 5.95
N VAL A 233 10.42 4.90 6.99
CA VAL A 233 11.78 5.48 7.11
C VAL A 233 12.85 4.40 7.32
N ILE A 234 12.62 3.44 8.21
CA ILE A 234 13.58 2.37 8.48
C ILE A 234 13.70 1.43 7.27
N ASP A 235 12.59 1.10 6.60
CA ASP A 235 12.58 0.28 5.38
C ASP A 235 13.36 0.96 4.23
N LEU A 236 13.12 2.25 3.99
CA LEU A 236 13.86 3.02 2.99
C LEU A 236 15.37 3.09 3.29
N ALA A 237 15.74 3.29 4.56
CA ALA A 237 17.14 3.27 4.99
C ALA A 237 17.78 1.88 4.76
N HIS A 238 17.05 0.80 5.09
CA HIS A 238 17.53 -0.57 4.90
C HIS A 238 17.73 -0.90 3.41
N ARG A 239 16.74 -0.58 2.57
CA ARG A 239 16.81 -0.77 1.11
C ARG A 239 18.02 -0.04 0.50
N TRP A 240 18.32 1.16 0.98
CA TRP A 240 19.47 1.94 0.51
C TRP A 240 20.80 1.39 1.00
N ARG A 241 20.94 1.06 2.29
CA ARG A 241 22.21 0.55 2.86
C ARG A 241 22.55 -0.86 2.44
N ARG A 242 21.56 -1.76 2.42
CA ARG A 242 21.73 -3.20 2.24
C ARG A 242 20.68 -3.77 1.27
N PRO A 243 20.68 -3.36 0.00
CA PRO A 243 19.65 -3.74 -0.98
C PRO A 243 19.50 -5.26 -1.17
N ALA A 244 20.59 -6.03 -1.06
CA ALA A 244 20.53 -7.48 -1.16
C ALA A 244 19.86 -8.14 0.06
N ALA A 245 20.22 -7.71 1.28
CA ALA A 245 19.62 -8.22 2.51
C ALA A 245 18.13 -7.83 2.60
N HIS A 246 17.80 -6.61 2.18
CA HIS A 246 16.42 -6.14 2.04
C HIS A 246 15.59 -7.07 1.14
N ARG A 247 16.07 -7.35 -0.08
CA ARG A 247 15.39 -8.28 -1.00
C ARG A 247 15.28 -9.70 -0.44
N GLY A 248 16.29 -10.17 0.29
CA GLY A 248 16.26 -11.50 0.93
C GLY A 248 15.18 -11.60 2.00
N ALA A 249 15.13 -10.64 2.93
CA ALA A 249 14.10 -10.56 3.97
C ALA A 249 12.70 -10.44 3.36
N TRP A 250 12.58 -9.62 2.31
CA TRP A 250 11.35 -9.43 1.55
C TRP A 250 10.84 -10.73 0.91
N ALA A 251 11.71 -11.46 0.21
CA ALA A 251 11.36 -12.72 -0.44
C ALA A 251 10.96 -13.81 0.59
N GLY A 252 11.68 -13.88 1.72
CA GLY A 252 11.35 -14.78 2.82
C GLY A 252 9.97 -14.48 3.41
N ALA A 253 9.67 -13.21 3.65
CA ALA A 253 8.36 -12.80 4.16
C ALA A 253 7.21 -13.07 3.19
N LEU A 254 7.45 -12.92 1.90
CA LEU A 254 6.49 -13.26 0.85
C LEU A 254 6.20 -14.76 0.82
N ALA A 255 7.25 -15.59 0.91
CA ALA A 255 7.12 -17.04 0.97
C ALA A 255 6.36 -17.50 2.22
N HIS A 256 6.68 -16.94 3.40
CA HIS A 256 5.98 -17.20 4.66
C HIS A 256 4.48 -16.91 4.56
N ARG A 257 4.13 -15.71 4.06
CA ARG A 257 2.72 -15.30 3.92
C ARG A 257 1.94 -16.16 2.93
N LYS A 258 2.57 -16.56 1.82
CA LYS A 258 1.92 -17.44 0.83
C LYS A 258 1.64 -18.82 1.43
N LYS A 259 2.59 -19.36 2.21
CA LYS A 259 2.40 -20.61 2.95
C LYS A 259 1.21 -20.49 3.91
N LEU A 260 1.15 -19.43 4.72
CA LEU A 260 0.02 -19.19 5.63
C LEU A 260 -1.31 -19.00 4.88
N LEU A 261 -1.31 -18.29 3.74
CA LEU A 261 -2.52 -18.00 2.97
C LEU A 261 -3.15 -19.25 2.36
N ALA A 262 -2.34 -20.22 1.94
CA ALA A 262 -2.80 -21.42 1.26
C ALA A 262 -3.81 -22.23 2.10
N ASP A 263 -3.62 -22.24 3.42
CA ASP A 263 -4.40 -23.04 4.36
C ASP A 263 -5.34 -22.20 5.25
N GLU A 264 -5.52 -20.90 4.99
CA GLU A 264 -6.27 -20.00 5.89
C GLU A 264 -7.79 -19.97 5.60
N PRO A 265 -8.63 -20.59 6.46
CA PRO A 265 -10.08 -20.61 6.27
C PRO A 265 -10.76 -19.30 6.66
N ALA A 266 -10.20 -18.52 7.60
CA ALA A 266 -10.87 -17.35 8.15
C ALA A 266 -10.79 -16.16 7.17
N PRO A 267 -11.93 -15.62 6.70
CA PRO A 267 -11.94 -14.52 5.72
C PRO A 267 -11.17 -13.29 6.17
N ASP A 268 -11.30 -12.89 7.44
CA ASP A 268 -10.59 -11.73 7.98
C ASP A 268 -9.07 -11.92 7.98
N ARG A 269 -8.59 -13.08 8.44
CA ARG A 269 -7.15 -13.38 8.48
C ARG A 269 -6.57 -13.53 7.08
N ARG A 270 -7.31 -14.15 6.16
CA ARG A 270 -6.97 -14.22 4.74
C ARG A 270 -6.80 -12.83 4.12
N SER A 271 -7.71 -11.92 4.45
CA SER A 271 -7.65 -10.53 4.01
C SER A 271 -6.40 -9.80 4.52
N ARG A 272 -6.04 -9.98 5.80
CA ARG A 272 -4.80 -9.44 6.37
C ARG A 272 -3.53 -10.01 5.74
N LEU A 273 -3.46 -11.33 5.56
CA LEU A 273 -2.33 -11.99 4.89
C LEU A 273 -2.15 -11.43 3.47
N THR A 274 -3.27 -11.25 2.77
CA THR A 274 -3.29 -10.69 1.42
C THR A 274 -2.82 -9.24 1.40
N GLU A 275 -3.32 -8.38 2.29
CA GLU A 275 -2.85 -6.99 2.45
C GLU A 275 -1.32 -6.96 2.66
N GLY A 276 -0.78 -7.84 3.50
CA GLY A 276 0.66 -8.00 3.70
C GLY A 276 1.43 -8.44 2.45
N ILE A 277 0.85 -9.30 1.60
CA ILE A 277 1.45 -9.67 0.31
C ILE A 277 1.44 -8.49 -0.66
N ILE A 278 0.37 -7.69 -0.70
CA ILE A 278 0.30 -6.47 -1.52
C ILE A 278 1.30 -5.42 -1.03
N ALA A 279 1.46 -5.26 0.29
CA ALA A 279 2.44 -4.36 0.88
C ALA A 279 3.88 -4.73 0.49
N LEU A 280 4.10 -6.03 0.26
CA LEU A 280 5.34 -6.52 -0.29
C LEU A 280 5.42 -6.38 -1.81
N ALA A 281 4.38 -6.12 -2.60
CA ALA A 281 4.53 -6.07 -4.06
C ALA A 281 5.70 -5.15 -4.54
N ASP A 282 6.60 -5.68 -5.38
CA ASP A 282 7.74 -4.93 -5.93
C ASP A 282 7.30 -4.07 -7.13
N ASP A 283 6.32 -3.21 -6.88
CA ASP A 283 5.78 -2.24 -7.83
C ASP A 283 5.69 -0.88 -7.15
N GLU A 284 6.25 0.14 -7.79
CA GLU A 284 6.30 1.50 -7.24
C GLU A 284 4.92 2.14 -7.16
N ALA A 285 4.07 1.95 -8.17
CA ALA A 285 2.71 2.51 -8.16
C ALA A 285 1.86 1.88 -7.05
N VAL A 286 2.01 0.58 -6.79
CA VAL A 286 1.37 -0.09 -5.66
C VAL A 286 1.85 0.49 -4.34
N ARG A 287 3.17 0.57 -4.10
CA ARG A 287 3.70 1.08 -2.83
C ARG A 287 3.33 2.55 -2.59
N GLU A 288 3.45 3.40 -3.59
CA GLU A 288 3.16 4.84 -3.45
C GLU A 288 1.66 5.11 -3.24
N THR A 289 0.78 4.34 -3.87
CA THR A 289 -0.67 4.59 -3.81
C THR A 289 -1.33 3.86 -2.64
N MET A 290 -0.93 2.61 -2.38
CA MET A 290 -1.56 1.75 -1.38
C MET A 290 -0.85 1.78 -0.03
N PHE A 291 0.44 2.09 0.02
CA PHE A 291 1.24 2.06 1.26
C PHE A 291 2.20 3.27 1.37
N PRO A 292 1.71 4.52 1.19
CA PRO A 292 2.54 5.69 1.38
C PRO A 292 2.97 5.81 2.85
N ILE A 293 4.11 6.46 3.09
CA ILE A 293 4.53 6.86 4.44
C ILE A 293 3.53 7.91 4.94
N SER A 294 2.55 7.47 5.72
CA SER A 294 1.48 8.32 6.23
C SER A 294 0.90 7.77 7.52
N VAL A 295 0.50 8.67 8.42
CA VAL A 295 -0.21 8.33 9.65
C VAL A 295 -1.69 8.57 9.43
N THR A 296 -2.51 7.52 9.47
CA THR A 296 -3.98 7.63 9.33
C THR A 296 -4.64 7.19 10.64
N ARG A 297 -5.53 8.01 11.18
CA ARG A 297 -6.45 7.64 12.27
C ARG A 297 -7.92 7.67 11.82
N ASP A 298 -8.09 7.73 10.51
CA ASP A 298 -9.36 8.03 9.88
C ASP A 298 -10.27 6.81 9.95
N VAL A 299 -11.57 7.06 10.04
CA VAL A 299 -12.58 6.00 10.14
C VAL A 299 -13.35 5.93 8.83
N ILE A 300 -13.42 4.73 8.25
CA ILE A 300 -14.27 4.43 7.11
C ILE A 300 -15.65 4.04 7.63
N HIS A 301 -16.69 4.65 7.08
CA HIS A 301 -18.08 4.32 7.37
C HIS A 301 -18.90 4.28 6.08
N THR A 302 -19.99 3.52 6.11
CA THR A 302 -20.98 3.52 5.03
C THR A 302 -21.77 4.82 5.05
N ALA A 303 -22.00 5.40 3.88
CA ALA A 303 -22.76 6.63 3.74
C ALA A 303 -24.22 6.46 4.18
N THR A 304 -24.79 7.55 4.68
CA THR A 304 -26.20 7.70 4.98
C THR A 304 -26.83 8.74 4.04
N PRO A 305 -28.16 8.83 3.96
CA PRO A 305 -28.82 9.87 3.17
C PRO A 305 -28.38 11.31 3.53
N ASP A 306 -28.01 11.55 4.79
CA ASP A 306 -27.55 12.86 5.29
C ASP A 306 -26.18 13.26 4.72
N ASP A 307 -25.42 12.32 4.14
CA ASP A 307 -24.09 12.59 3.57
C ASP A 307 -24.13 13.05 2.10
N ALA A 308 -25.32 13.15 1.49
CA ALA A 308 -25.49 13.41 0.05
C ALA A 308 -24.74 14.68 -0.45
N ASP A 309 -24.78 15.78 0.32
CA ASP A 309 -24.10 17.03 -0.05
C ASP A 309 -22.57 16.90 -0.03
N ALA A 310 -22.04 16.17 0.95
CA ALA A 310 -20.61 15.89 1.06
C ALA A 310 -20.14 14.99 -0.10
N ILE A 311 -20.93 13.97 -0.44
CA ILE A 311 -20.70 13.08 -1.58
C ILE A 311 -20.68 13.88 -2.88
N GLY A 312 -21.69 14.71 -3.13
CA GLY A 312 -21.74 15.55 -4.33
C GLY A 312 -20.53 16.48 -4.44
N THR A 313 -20.08 17.05 -3.32
CA THR A 313 -18.89 17.91 -3.29
C THR A 313 -17.61 17.14 -3.63
N LEU A 314 -17.40 15.98 -3.02
CA LEU A 314 -16.23 15.14 -3.28
C LEU A 314 -16.21 14.56 -4.70
N MET A 315 -17.37 14.18 -5.24
CA MET A 315 -17.50 13.69 -6.61
C MET A 315 -17.20 14.78 -7.64
N ARG A 316 -17.59 16.03 -7.39
CA ARG A 316 -17.15 17.17 -8.23
C ARG A 316 -15.65 17.40 -8.16
N GLN A 317 -15.04 17.22 -6.99
CA GLN A 317 -13.58 17.32 -6.85
C GLN A 317 -12.88 16.17 -7.58
N TRP A 318 -13.38 14.94 -7.46
CA TRP A 318 -12.91 13.78 -8.23
C TRP A 318 -12.99 14.03 -9.73
N ALA A 319 -14.12 14.54 -10.24
CA ALA A 319 -14.28 14.87 -11.65
C ALA A 319 -13.27 15.93 -12.11
N ARG A 320 -13.10 17.02 -11.35
CA ARG A 320 -12.11 18.06 -11.68
C ARG A 320 -10.68 17.52 -11.68
N HIS A 321 -10.33 16.73 -10.66
CA HIS A 321 -9.02 16.12 -10.53
C HIS A 321 -8.73 15.13 -11.67
N GLY A 322 -9.73 14.34 -12.05
CA GLY A 322 -9.66 13.39 -13.15
C GLY A 322 -9.79 14.01 -14.54
N GLY A 323 -10.13 15.29 -14.67
CA GLY A 323 -10.43 15.93 -15.96
C GLY A 323 -11.71 15.39 -16.62
N LEU A 324 -12.71 15.00 -15.82
CA LEU A 324 -13.99 14.46 -16.26
C LEU A 324 -15.05 15.56 -16.40
N ASP A 325 -16.09 15.32 -17.19
CA ASP A 325 -17.22 16.25 -17.29
C ASP A 325 -18.00 16.30 -15.96
N THR A 326 -18.01 17.48 -15.32
CA THR A 326 -18.61 17.65 -14.00
C THR A 326 -20.14 17.56 -14.04
N ARG A 327 -20.78 18.04 -15.11
CA ARG A 327 -22.25 17.99 -15.25
C ARG A 327 -22.74 16.57 -15.43
N TRP A 328 -22.00 15.77 -16.19
CA TRP A 328 -22.23 14.34 -16.34
C TRP A 328 -21.99 13.60 -15.03
N THR A 329 -20.92 13.94 -14.30
CA THR A 329 -20.64 13.35 -12.98
C THR A 329 -21.76 13.66 -11.99
N ASP A 330 -22.28 14.89 -11.94
CA ASP A 330 -23.41 15.23 -11.05
C ASP A 330 -24.63 14.33 -11.33
N ARG A 331 -24.95 14.05 -12.61
CA ARG A 331 -26.04 13.13 -12.99
C ARG A 331 -25.79 11.67 -12.61
N LEU A 332 -24.54 11.21 -12.71
CA LEU A 332 -24.16 9.85 -12.28
C LEU A 332 -24.33 9.70 -10.77
N VAL A 333 -23.89 10.71 -10.00
CA VAL A 333 -23.99 10.71 -8.54
C VAL A 333 -25.43 10.70 -8.07
N GLU A 334 -26.28 11.56 -8.66
CA GLU A 334 -27.71 11.58 -8.36
C GLU A 334 -28.34 10.20 -8.56
N ARG A 335 -28.03 9.53 -9.68
CA ARG A 335 -28.51 8.17 -9.94
C ARG A 335 -27.98 7.17 -8.90
N TRP A 336 -26.68 7.19 -8.60
CA TRP A 336 -26.10 6.25 -7.66
C TRP A 336 -26.62 6.41 -6.24
N LEU A 337 -26.86 7.65 -5.79
CA LEU A 337 -27.48 7.93 -4.50
C LEU A 337 -28.95 7.48 -4.44
N VAL A 338 -29.69 7.59 -5.54
CA VAL A 338 -31.07 7.07 -5.62
C VAL A 338 -31.11 5.55 -5.61
N ASP A 339 -30.20 4.90 -6.36
CA ASP A 339 -30.16 3.45 -6.47
C ASP A 339 -29.78 2.78 -5.14
N ASP A 340 -28.68 3.25 -4.52
CA ASP A 340 -28.17 2.72 -3.24
C ASP A 340 -27.16 3.70 -2.59
N PRO A 341 -27.58 4.53 -1.61
CA PRO A 341 -26.66 5.38 -0.85
C PRO A 341 -25.53 4.59 -0.16
N ALA A 342 -25.81 3.36 0.27
CA ALA A 342 -24.84 2.51 0.97
C ALA A 342 -23.71 2.01 0.06
N SER A 343 -23.83 2.21 -1.27
CA SER A 343 -22.76 1.99 -2.23
C SER A 343 -21.56 2.92 -2.03
N PHE A 344 -21.71 4.01 -1.26
CA PHE A 344 -20.62 4.90 -0.89
C PHE A 344 -20.01 4.53 0.47
N GLN A 345 -18.68 4.43 0.49
CA GLN A 345 -17.88 4.37 1.70
C GLN A 345 -17.15 5.70 1.85
N LEU A 346 -17.22 6.29 3.03
CA LEU A 346 -16.75 7.64 3.34
C LEU A 346 -15.67 7.58 4.41
N ILE A 347 -14.66 8.43 4.28
CA ILE A 347 -13.59 8.56 5.28
C ILE A 347 -13.70 9.91 6.00
N ARG A 348 -13.68 9.87 7.33
CA ARG A 348 -13.66 11.08 8.17
C ARG A 348 -12.30 11.32 8.76
N ASP A 349 -11.87 12.58 8.76
CA ASP A 349 -10.70 13.01 9.51
C ASP A 349 -10.97 13.02 11.02
N GLY A 350 -9.91 13.21 11.83
CA GLY A 350 -10.03 13.27 13.29
C GLY A 350 -10.89 14.43 13.82
N GLY A 351 -11.35 15.35 12.96
CA GLY A 351 -12.30 16.43 13.26
C GLY A 351 -13.73 16.13 12.79
N ASP A 352 -14.04 14.87 12.46
CA ASP A 352 -15.35 14.39 12.00
C ASP A 352 -15.80 14.92 10.62
N ARG A 353 -14.88 15.52 9.86
CA ARG A 353 -15.17 16.01 8.50
C ARG A 353 -14.93 14.89 7.49
N ILE A 354 -15.88 14.71 6.56
CA ILE A 354 -15.71 13.78 5.43
C ILE A 354 -14.68 14.36 4.46
N ILE A 355 -13.59 13.62 4.24
CA ILE A 355 -12.46 14.06 3.40
C ILE A 355 -12.26 13.19 2.16
N GLY A 356 -12.98 12.09 2.00
CA GLY A 356 -12.86 11.21 0.84
C GLY A 356 -13.98 10.19 0.74
N LEU A 357 -14.02 9.50 -0.39
CA LEU A 357 -15.00 8.47 -0.68
C LEU A 357 -14.48 7.38 -1.61
N THR A 358 -15.17 6.24 -1.59
CA THR A 358 -15.21 5.27 -2.68
C THR A 358 -16.66 4.92 -2.99
N ASN A 359 -17.00 4.72 -4.26
CA ASN A 359 -18.29 4.19 -4.68
C ASN A 359 -18.10 2.79 -5.24
N THR A 360 -18.75 1.81 -4.62
CA THR A 360 -18.78 0.41 -5.03
C THR A 360 -20.20 -0.05 -5.27
N GLN A 361 -20.51 -0.39 -6.52
CA GLN A 361 -21.84 -0.88 -6.88
C GLN A 361 -21.83 -2.40 -6.92
N GLN A 362 -22.70 -3.04 -6.13
CA GLN A 362 -22.95 -4.46 -6.29
C GLN A 362 -23.60 -4.68 -7.66
N VAL A 363 -23.10 -5.63 -8.42
CA VAL A 363 -23.60 -5.96 -9.74
C VAL A 363 -24.76 -6.94 -9.61
N THR A 364 -25.98 -6.43 -9.79
CA THR A 364 -27.25 -7.16 -9.66
C THR A 364 -28.19 -6.78 -10.80
N GLU A 365 -29.32 -7.48 -10.96
CA GLU A 365 -30.34 -7.09 -11.95
C GLU A 365 -30.85 -5.65 -11.73
N ARG A 366 -30.86 -5.14 -10.49
CA ARG A 366 -31.30 -3.78 -10.17
C ARG A 366 -30.30 -2.70 -10.60
N THR A 367 -29.02 -3.02 -10.53
CA THR A 367 -27.91 -2.06 -10.78
C THR A 367 -27.32 -2.20 -12.18
N VAL A 368 -27.71 -3.22 -12.94
CA VAL A 368 -27.16 -3.50 -14.28
C VAL A 368 -27.29 -2.30 -15.23
N ASN A 369 -28.39 -1.54 -15.15
CA ASN A 369 -28.59 -0.35 -15.99
C ASN A 369 -27.64 0.81 -15.64
N SER A 370 -27.12 0.84 -14.41
CA SER A 370 -26.13 1.82 -13.95
C SER A 370 -24.69 1.36 -14.24
N VAL A 371 -24.47 0.04 -14.33
CA VAL A 371 -23.16 -0.59 -14.57
C VAL A 371 -22.86 -0.77 -16.07
N GLU A 372 -23.85 -1.14 -16.88
CA GLU A 372 -23.71 -1.42 -18.32
C GLU A 372 -23.04 -0.28 -19.07
N PRO A 373 -23.39 1.01 -18.88
CA PRO A 373 -22.74 2.10 -19.61
C PRO A 373 -21.24 2.20 -19.33
N LEU A 374 -20.79 1.76 -18.15
CA LEU A 374 -19.39 1.82 -17.72
C LEU A 374 -18.56 0.64 -18.24
N LEU A 375 -19.20 -0.47 -18.62
CA LEU A 375 -18.56 -1.70 -19.09
C LEU A 375 -18.77 -1.97 -20.59
N GLN A 376 -19.87 -1.48 -21.16
CA GLN A 376 -20.26 -1.56 -22.58
C GLN A 376 -20.12 -2.97 -23.14
N GLN A 377 -19.31 -3.16 -24.17
CA GLN A 377 -19.10 -4.46 -24.83
C GLN A 377 -18.50 -5.54 -23.92
N HIS A 378 -18.02 -5.18 -22.73
CA HIS A 378 -17.46 -6.12 -21.76
C HIS A 378 -18.50 -6.62 -20.75
N THR A 379 -19.71 -6.05 -20.74
CA THR A 379 -20.78 -6.35 -19.77
C THR A 379 -21.12 -7.83 -19.72
N ASP A 380 -21.56 -8.42 -20.83
CA ASP A 380 -22.00 -9.83 -20.85
C ASP A 380 -20.90 -10.82 -20.42
N ARG A 381 -19.65 -10.53 -20.75
CA ARG A 381 -18.50 -11.37 -20.36
C ARG A 381 -18.22 -11.33 -18.86
N LEU A 382 -18.40 -10.17 -18.24
CA LEU A 382 -18.14 -9.94 -16.82
C LEU A 382 -19.34 -10.37 -15.96
N LEU A 383 -20.56 -10.29 -16.50
CA LEU A 383 -21.79 -10.76 -15.87
C LEU A 383 -22.06 -12.26 -16.05
N GLY A 384 -21.61 -12.86 -17.16
CA GLY A 384 -21.92 -14.23 -17.56
C GLY A 384 -21.07 -15.34 -16.93
N ARG A 385 -20.29 -15.05 -15.87
CA ARG A 385 -19.49 -16.07 -15.16
C ARG A 385 -20.38 -16.93 -14.23
N PRO A 386 -20.00 -18.17 -13.90
CA PRO A 386 -20.87 -19.14 -13.23
C PRO A 386 -21.49 -18.56 -11.95
N ARG A 387 -22.79 -18.82 -11.77
CA ARG A 387 -23.59 -18.43 -10.61
C ARG A 387 -22.89 -18.86 -9.30
N GLY A 388 -22.39 -17.88 -8.54
CA GLY A 388 -21.82 -18.13 -7.20
C GLY A 388 -21.05 -16.94 -6.62
N THR A 389 -20.26 -16.25 -7.45
CA THR A 389 -19.42 -15.13 -6.98
C THR A 389 -20.10 -13.80 -7.25
N GLY A 390 -20.48 -13.07 -6.19
CA GLY A 390 -20.98 -11.70 -6.32
C GLY A 390 -19.92 -10.79 -6.94
N GLY A 391 -20.33 -9.85 -7.80
CA GLY A 391 -19.44 -8.89 -8.43
C GLY A 391 -19.66 -7.48 -7.88
N TRP A 392 -18.58 -6.73 -7.67
CA TRP A 392 -18.59 -5.29 -7.37
C TRP A 392 -17.93 -4.53 -8.51
N LEU A 393 -18.50 -3.38 -8.85
CA LEU A 393 -17.88 -2.38 -9.72
C LEU A 393 -17.38 -1.21 -8.87
N LEU A 394 -16.10 -0.87 -8.99
CA LEU A 394 -15.57 0.39 -8.47
C LEU A 394 -15.94 1.53 -9.43
N GLY A 395 -16.92 2.34 -9.06
CA GLY A 395 -17.39 3.48 -9.85
C GLY A 395 -16.52 4.72 -9.67
N ALA A 396 -16.08 5.00 -8.43
CA ALA A 396 -15.21 6.13 -8.10
C ALA A 396 -14.38 5.85 -6.84
N ALA A 397 -13.20 6.45 -6.76
CA ALA A 397 -12.38 6.51 -5.55
C ALA A 397 -11.66 7.86 -5.52
N TYR A 398 -11.78 8.59 -4.42
CA TYR A 398 -11.18 9.92 -4.30
C TYR A 398 -10.94 10.33 -2.86
N CYS A 399 -9.72 10.76 -2.57
CA CYS A 399 -9.39 11.53 -1.38
C CYS A 399 -8.14 12.37 -1.69
N PRO A 400 -8.11 13.68 -1.39
CA PRO A 400 -6.95 14.52 -1.64
C PRO A 400 -5.78 14.20 -0.72
N ASP A 401 -6.04 13.68 0.48
CA ASP A 401 -5.01 13.19 1.38
C ASP A 401 -4.55 11.79 0.95
N ARG A 402 -3.24 11.63 0.72
CA ARG A 402 -2.67 10.38 0.19
C ARG A 402 -2.80 9.21 1.17
N GLY A 403 -2.64 9.49 2.47
CA GLY A 403 -2.75 8.46 3.51
C GLY A 403 -4.18 7.94 3.63
N ALA A 404 -5.14 8.85 3.77
CA ALA A 404 -6.55 8.55 3.82
C ALA A 404 -7.02 7.87 2.52
N HIS A 405 -6.52 8.30 1.36
CA HIS A 405 -6.80 7.63 0.09
C HIS A 405 -6.33 6.17 0.07
N ALA A 406 -5.08 5.94 0.50
CA ALA A 406 -4.53 4.60 0.62
C ALA A 406 -5.34 3.73 1.61
N HIS A 407 -5.78 4.33 2.73
CA HIS A 407 -6.63 3.65 3.72
C HIS A 407 -7.98 3.23 3.12
N LEU A 408 -8.63 4.10 2.36
CA LEU A 408 -9.86 3.78 1.61
C LEU A 408 -9.66 2.60 0.65
N LEU A 409 -8.60 2.62 -0.17
CA LEU A 409 -8.34 1.55 -1.13
C LEU A 409 -8.02 0.21 -0.45
N ARG A 410 -7.28 0.22 0.65
CA ARG A 410 -7.03 -0.99 1.46
C ARG A 410 -8.31 -1.49 2.12
N GLY A 411 -9.17 -0.60 2.60
CA GLY A 411 -10.50 -0.93 3.13
C GLY A 411 -11.39 -1.60 2.08
N LEU A 412 -11.42 -1.05 0.86
CA LEU A 412 -12.12 -1.63 -0.28
C LEU A 412 -11.64 -3.04 -0.60
N LEU A 413 -10.32 -3.23 -0.75
CA LEU A 413 -9.76 -4.56 -1.02
C LEU A 413 -10.08 -5.53 0.11
N ARG A 414 -10.01 -5.07 1.37
CA ARG A 414 -10.38 -5.89 2.51
C ARG A 414 -11.81 -6.40 2.40
N GLN A 415 -12.77 -5.52 2.09
CA GLN A 415 -14.19 -5.90 1.92
C GLN A 415 -14.37 -6.92 0.79
N VAL A 416 -13.75 -6.68 -0.37
CA VAL A 416 -13.85 -7.57 -1.54
C VAL A 416 -13.22 -8.94 -1.27
N ILE A 417 -12.07 -9.00 -0.59
CA ILE A 417 -11.39 -10.26 -0.24
C ILE A 417 -12.19 -11.04 0.82
N THR A 418 -12.67 -10.36 1.86
CA THR A 418 -13.49 -10.99 2.90
C THR A 418 -14.79 -11.55 2.32
N GLY A 419 -15.42 -10.83 1.38
CA GLY A 419 -16.62 -11.28 0.68
C GLY A 419 -16.37 -12.31 -0.43
N GLY A 420 -15.11 -12.58 -0.78
CA GLY A 420 -14.75 -13.47 -1.88
C GLY A 420 -15.32 -13.01 -3.23
N LEU A 421 -15.29 -11.69 -3.50
CA LEU A 421 -16.00 -11.07 -4.61
C LEU A 421 -15.12 -10.86 -5.85
N LEU A 422 -15.76 -10.74 -7.01
CA LEU A 422 -15.12 -10.22 -8.22
C LEU A 422 -15.13 -8.68 -8.16
N LEU A 423 -13.95 -8.05 -8.16
CA LEU A 423 -13.86 -6.60 -8.31
C LEU A 423 -13.60 -6.25 -9.78
N THR A 424 -14.47 -5.43 -10.34
CA THR A 424 -14.33 -4.83 -11.66
C THR A 424 -14.04 -3.34 -11.51
N VAL A 425 -13.15 -2.80 -12.32
CA VAL A 425 -12.80 -1.38 -12.32
C VAL A 425 -12.83 -0.86 -13.75
N SER A 426 -13.58 0.21 -13.98
CA SER A 426 -13.58 0.99 -15.22
C SER A 426 -12.93 2.34 -14.91
N THR A 427 -11.81 2.66 -15.56
CA THR A 427 -11.11 3.92 -15.24
C THR A 427 -10.41 4.53 -16.45
N PRO A 428 -10.63 5.84 -16.72
CA PRO A 428 -9.86 6.61 -17.69
C PRO A 428 -8.57 7.21 -17.08
N ASN A 429 -8.36 7.08 -15.77
CA ASN A 429 -7.22 7.70 -15.07
C ASN A 429 -5.95 6.83 -15.22
N PRO A 430 -4.88 7.35 -15.87
CA PRO A 430 -3.63 6.62 -16.07
C PRO A 430 -2.97 6.13 -14.78
N ASP A 431 -3.11 6.85 -13.68
CA ASP A 431 -2.51 6.49 -12.39
C ASP A 431 -3.18 5.24 -11.81
N TYR A 432 -4.51 5.18 -11.87
CA TYR A 432 -5.24 3.96 -11.51
C TYR A 432 -4.96 2.82 -12.47
N GLN A 433 -4.81 3.08 -13.77
CA GLN A 433 -4.41 2.03 -14.71
C GLN A 433 -3.03 1.46 -14.38
N ARG A 434 -2.07 2.31 -13.99
CA ARG A 434 -0.74 1.88 -13.50
C ARG A 434 -0.88 1.05 -12.22
N LEU A 435 -1.66 1.51 -11.25
CA LEU A 435 -1.94 0.78 -10.02
C LEU A 435 -2.53 -0.62 -10.31
N LEU A 436 -3.58 -0.70 -11.12
CA LEU A 436 -4.27 -1.97 -11.44
C LEU A 436 -3.36 -2.95 -12.19
N ARG A 437 -2.46 -2.45 -13.05
CA ARG A 437 -1.43 -3.26 -13.70
C ARG A 437 -0.37 -3.74 -12.71
N GLY A 438 0.05 -2.89 -11.77
CA GLY A 438 0.96 -3.26 -10.68
C GLY A 438 0.35 -4.32 -9.76
N LEU A 439 -0.95 -4.20 -9.46
CA LEU A 439 -1.75 -5.20 -8.74
C LEU A 439 -2.06 -6.47 -9.57
N ARG A 440 -1.61 -6.54 -10.84
CA ARG A 440 -1.82 -7.69 -11.73
C ARG A 440 -3.29 -8.05 -11.98
N PHE A 441 -4.17 -7.05 -12.06
CA PHE A 441 -5.56 -7.26 -12.45
C PHE A 441 -5.65 -7.68 -13.93
N GLN A 442 -6.65 -8.48 -14.27
CA GLN A 442 -6.90 -8.88 -15.65
C GLN A 442 -7.44 -7.69 -16.45
N ARG A 443 -6.71 -7.27 -17.49
CA ARG A 443 -7.16 -6.24 -18.45
C ARG A 443 -8.07 -6.86 -19.50
N HIS A 444 -9.21 -6.21 -19.78
CA HIS A 444 -10.17 -6.63 -20.83
C HIS A 444 -10.12 -5.74 -22.07
N GLY A 445 -9.53 -4.55 -21.96
CA GLY A 445 -9.41 -3.58 -23.05
C GLY A 445 -10.13 -2.27 -22.73
N THR A 446 -10.24 -1.39 -23.71
CA THR A 446 -10.95 -0.12 -23.57
C THR A 446 -12.44 -0.28 -23.87
N THR A 447 -13.27 0.63 -23.38
CA THR A 447 -14.66 0.81 -23.84
C THR A 447 -14.69 1.34 -25.29
N THR A 448 -15.86 1.26 -25.92
CA THR A 448 -16.10 1.83 -27.25
C THR A 448 -16.20 3.35 -27.17
N ASP A 449 -17.01 3.84 -26.24
CA ASP A 449 -17.25 5.27 -26.02
C ASP A 449 -16.51 5.82 -24.80
N ASP A 450 -16.24 7.13 -24.83
CA ASP A 450 -15.75 7.89 -23.69
C ASP A 450 -16.91 8.25 -22.76
N VAL A 451 -17.24 7.30 -21.88
CA VAL A 451 -18.35 7.42 -20.94
C VAL A 451 -18.22 8.61 -20.00
N TYR A 452 -16.98 9.02 -19.68
CA TYR A 452 -16.72 10.12 -18.75
C TYR A 452 -16.53 11.47 -19.44
N ARG A 453 -16.62 11.51 -20.78
CA ARG A 453 -16.45 12.71 -21.63
C ARG A 453 -15.16 13.48 -21.31
N CYS A 454 -14.08 12.75 -21.11
CA CYS A 454 -12.79 13.24 -20.66
C CYS A 454 -11.70 13.19 -21.75
N GLY A 455 -12.07 12.90 -22.99
CA GLY A 455 -11.18 12.70 -24.14
C GLY A 455 -10.41 11.37 -24.12
N ARG A 456 -10.71 10.47 -23.17
CA ARG A 456 -9.99 9.18 -22.99
C ARG A 456 -10.99 8.05 -22.83
N LYS A 457 -10.76 6.94 -23.52
CA LYS A 457 -11.59 5.74 -23.37
C LYS A 457 -11.18 4.99 -22.09
N PRO A 458 -12.10 4.73 -21.15
CA PRO A 458 -11.83 3.90 -19.98
C PRO A 458 -11.25 2.55 -20.33
N GLU A 459 -10.29 2.09 -19.52
CA GLU A 459 -9.85 0.70 -19.55
C GLU A 459 -10.57 -0.11 -18.47
N ILE A 460 -10.96 -1.33 -18.83
CA ILE A 460 -11.66 -2.27 -17.95
C ILE A 460 -10.68 -3.30 -17.38
N PHE A 461 -10.69 -3.42 -16.06
CA PHE A 461 -9.90 -4.39 -15.30
C PHE A 461 -10.82 -5.23 -14.41
N SER A 462 -10.43 -6.47 -14.12
CA SER A 462 -11.09 -7.26 -13.09
C SER A 462 -10.12 -8.15 -12.31
N GLN A 463 -10.45 -8.45 -11.07
CA GLN A 463 -9.77 -9.48 -10.28
C GLN A 463 -10.77 -10.24 -9.41
N ASP A 464 -10.68 -11.56 -9.46
CA ASP A 464 -11.50 -12.48 -8.66
C ASP A 464 -10.79 -12.72 -7.32
N PHE A 465 -11.44 -12.36 -6.21
CA PHE A 465 -10.93 -12.57 -4.86
C PHE A 465 -11.60 -13.74 -4.15
N GLY A 466 -12.32 -14.59 -4.87
CA GLY A 466 -12.80 -15.88 -4.36
C GLY A 466 -11.65 -16.72 -3.80
N SER A 467 -11.92 -17.49 -2.75
CA SER A 467 -10.91 -18.26 -2.01
C SER A 467 -10.05 -19.17 -2.89
N ALA A 468 -10.64 -19.74 -3.95
CA ALA A 468 -9.91 -20.59 -4.91
C ALA A 468 -9.02 -19.80 -5.88
N ALA A 469 -9.37 -18.56 -6.24
CA ALA A 469 -8.63 -17.74 -7.21
C ALA A 469 -7.54 -16.88 -6.55
N LEU A 470 -7.67 -16.62 -5.25
CA LEU A 470 -6.79 -15.73 -4.50
C LEU A 470 -5.32 -16.21 -4.43
N PRO A 471 -5.01 -17.51 -4.19
CA PRO A 471 -3.63 -17.99 -4.21
C PRO A 471 -2.95 -17.75 -5.56
N ASP A 472 -3.63 -18.02 -6.68
CA ASP A 472 -3.08 -17.80 -8.02
C ASP A 472 -2.82 -16.31 -8.31
N TRP A 473 -3.68 -15.42 -7.81
CA TRP A 473 -3.46 -13.98 -7.95
C TRP A 473 -2.28 -13.49 -7.13
N THR A 474 -2.16 -13.93 -5.88
CA THR A 474 -1.01 -13.58 -5.03
C THR A 474 0.30 -14.14 -5.59
N GLU A 475 0.28 -15.30 -6.25
CA GLU A 475 1.41 -15.81 -7.03
C GLU A 475 1.79 -14.86 -8.18
N ARG A 476 0.81 -14.38 -8.96
CA ARG A 476 1.07 -13.39 -10.03
C ARG A 476 1.63 -12.08 -9.49
N LEU A 477 1.14 -11.62 -8.36
CA LEU A 477 1.60 -10.40 -7.69
C LEU A 477 3.04 -10.57 -7.17
N ALA A 478 3.35 -11.74 -6.63
CA ALA A 478 4.66 -12.10 -6.10
C ALA A 478 5.75 -12.26 -7.18
N ARG A 479 5.37 -12.51 -8.43
CA ARG A 479 6.30 -12.55 -9.57
C ARG A 479 6.89 -11.15 -9.79
N THR A 480 8.05 -10.97 -9.17
CA THR A 480 8.90 -9.79 -9.28
C THR A 480 9.22 -9.55 -10.74
N SER A 481 9.06 -8.32 -11.23
CA SER A 481 9.62 -7.87 -12.51
C SER A 481 11.18 -7.86 -12.51
N GLY A 482 11.81 -8.46 -11.49
CA GLY A 482 13.22 -8.32 -11.13
C GLY A 482 13.98 -9.62 -10.83
N MET A 483 13.38 -10.82 -10.96
CA MET A 483 14.18 -12.03 -11.16
C MET A 483 14.73 -12.01 -12.58
N ARG A 484 15.87 -11.31 -12.76
CA ARG A 484 16.70 -11.36 -13.95
C ARG A 484 17.28 -12.76 -14.10
N GLY A 485 16.48 -13.56 -14.79
CA GLY A 485 16.60 -14.98 -15.07
C GLY A 485 15.21 -15.38 -15.55
N GLY A 486 14.75 -14.74 -16.65
CA GLY A 486 13.36 -14.80 -17.06
C GLY A 486 12.92 -16.24 -17.30
N PRO A 487 11.72 -16.66 -16.84
CA PRO A 487 11.12 -17.88 -17.33
C PRO A 487 10.97 -17.78 -18.86
N ARG A 488 11.11 -18.91 -19.54
CA ARG A 488 10.95 -19.00 -21.01
C ARG A 488 9.67 -18.28 -21.44
N PRO A 489 9.71 -17.47 -22.52
CA PRO A 489 8.52 -16.86 -23.10
C PRO A 489 7.42 -17.90 -23.28
N THR A 490 6.25 -17.64 -22.71
CA THR A 490 5.09 -18.50 -22.88
C THR A 490 4.54 -18.34 -24.30
N GLY A 491 3.93 -19.39 -24.86
CA GLY A 491 3.28 -19.30 -26.17
C GLY A 491 2.20 -18.20 -26.24
N GLN A 492 1.61 -17.81 -25.11
CA GLN A 492 0.64 -16.71 -25.05
C GLN A 492 1.30 -15.33 -25.23
N GLU A 493 2.48 -15.11 -24.66
CA GLU A 493 3.25 -13.87 -24.84
C GLU A 493 3.72 -13.74 -26.30
N VAL A 494 4.15 -14.84 -26.89
CA VAL A 494 4.50 -14.92 -28.32
C VAL A 494 3.29 -14.62 -29.20
N ALA A 495 2.13 -15.22 -28.91
CA ALA A 495 0.90 -14.99 -29.68
C ALA A 495 0.50 -13.51 -29.68
N ARG A 496 0.61 -12.85 -28.52
CA ARG A 496 0.31 -11.43 -28.38
C ARG A 496 1.28 -10.57 -29.18
N ALA A 497 2.58 -10.84 -29.07
CA ALA A 497 3.60 -10.11 -29.83
C ALA A 497 3.45 -10.30 -31.36
N LEU A 498 3.09 -11.51 -31.81
CA LEU A 498 2.80 -11.79 -33.23
C LEU A 498 1.52 -11.08 -33.71
N ALA A 499 0.49 -10.94 -32.87
CA ALA A 499 -0.72 -10.19 -33.21
C ALA A 499 -0.45 -8.68 -33.37
N ASP A 500 0.47 -8.14 -32.57
CA ASP A 500 0.84 -6.72 -32.58
C ASP A 500 2.06 -6.42 -33.49
N ILE A 501 2.54 -7.39 -34.27
CA ILE A 501 3.81 -7.32 -35.00
C ILE A 501 3.91 -6.17 -36.02
N ALA A 502 2.76 -5.71 -36.53
CA ALA A 502 2.67 -4.62 -37.50
C ALA A 502 2.56 -3.23 -36.85
N ASP A 503 2.32 -3.15 -35.54
CA ASP A 503 2.17 -1.90 -34.78
C ASP A 503 3.34 -1.73 -33.80
N PRO A 504 4.36 -0.91 -34.13
CA PRO A 504 5.53 -0.72 -33.29
C PRO A 504 5.21 -0.19 -31.88
N ALA A 505 4.14 0.60 -31.73
CA ALA A 505 3.76 1.15 -30.43
C ALA A 505 3.17 0.06 -29.53
N ARG A 506 2.37 -0.85 -30.07
CA ARG A 506 1.84 -1.99 -29.32
C ARG A 506 2.89 -3.06 -29.05
N LEU A 507 3.77 -3.31 -30.02
CA LEU A 507 4.87 -4.25 -29.84
C LEU A 507 5.88 -3.75 -28.78
N ALA A 508 6.01 -2.43 -28.59
CA ALA A 508 6.80 -1.84 -27.50
C ALA A 508 6.29 -2.18 -26.09
N GLU A 509 5.02 -2.57 -25.96
CA GLU A 509 4.43 -3.02 -24.69
C GLU A 509 4.64 -4.52 -24.43
N SER A 510 5.29 -5.23 -25.36
CA SER A 510 5.46 -6.68 -25.26
C SER A 510 6.40 -7.06 -24.10
N PRO A 511 5.99 -8.00 -23.23
CA PRO A 511 6.86 -8.51 -22.17
C PRO A 511 8.13 -9.19 -22.72
N LEU A 512 8.13 -9.58 -24.00
CA LEU A 512 9.29 -10.16 -24.69
C LEU A 512 10.47 -9.17 -24.85
N LEU A 513 10.24 -7.86 -24.67
CA LEU A 513 11.31 -6.84 -24.64
C LEU A 513 12.05 -6.79 -23.31
N SER A 514 11.53 -7.45 -22.26
CA SER A 514 12.11 -7.42 -20.91
C SER A 514 13.28 -8.42 -20.73
N SER A 515 13.98 -8.75 -21.82
CA SER A 515 15.08 -9.73 -21.88
C SER A 515 16.39 -9.18 -21.28
N PRO A 516 17.31 -10.02 -20.75
CA PRO A 516 18.61 -9.57 -20.20
C PRO A 516 19.52 -8.85 -21.20
N ARG A 517 19.31 -9.00 -22.52
CA ARG A 517 19.93 -8.16 -23.55
C ARG A 517 18.92 -7.08 -23.96
N PRO A 518 19.28 -5.79 -24.00
CA PRO A 518 18.38 -4.76 -24.48
C PRO A 518 18.02 -5.07 -25.93
N ARG A 519 16.76 -5.45 -26.17
CA ARG A 519 16.18 -5.61 -27.49
C ARG A 519 15.38 -4.36 -27.83
N THR A 520 15.61 -3.81 -29.01
CA THR A 520 14.70 -2.81 -29.60
C THR A 520 13.44 -3.49 -30.13
N VAL A 521 12.37 -2.72 -30.31
CA VAL A 521 11.15 -3.20 -30.97
C VAL A 521 11.43 -3.78 -32.36
N ALA A 522 12.40 -3.20 -33.09
CA ALA A 522 12.81 -3.67 -34.40
C ALA A 522 13.52 -5.03 -34.36
N GLU A 523 14.38 -5.25 -33.36
CA GLU A 523 15.07 -6.53 -33.13
C GLU A 523 14.06 -7.61 -32.73
N LEU A 524 13.18 -7.35 -31.76
CA LEU A 524 12.13 -8.30 -31.38
C LEU A 524 11.25 -8.69 -32.58
N ARG A 525 10.89 -7.70 -33.41
CA ARG A 525 10.10 -7.95 -34.63
C ARG A 525 10.86 -8.88 -35.59
N THR A 526 12.15 -8.64 -35.78
CA THR A 526 13.00 -9.45 -36.68
C THR A 526 13.10 -10.88 -36.16
N ASP A 527 13.37 -11.06 -34.87
CA ASP A 527 13.50 -12.38 -34.26
C ASP A 527 12.21 -13.20 -34.35
N LEU A 528 11.04 -12.57 -34.17
CA LEU A 528 9.74 -13.22 -34.32
C LEU A 528 9.49 -13.69 -35.75
N TRP A 529 9.84 -12.85 -36.74
CA TRP A 529 9.76 -13.22 -38.16
C TRP A 529 10.68 -14.39 -38.49
N GLU A 530 11.92 -14.35 -38.02
CA GLU A 530 12.91 -15.40 -38.26
C GLU A 530 12.54 -16.72 -37.57
N ALA A 531 12.05 -16.66 -36.34
CA ALA A 531 11.62 -17.84 -35.60
C ALA A 531 10.43 -18.54 -36.28
N VAL A 532 9.44 -17.77 -36.77
CA VAL A 532 8.32 -18.35 -37.54
C VAL A 532 8.81 -18.94 -38.86
N ARG A 533 9.74 -18.27 -39.56
CA ARG A 533 10.33 -18.79 -40.80
C ARG A 533 11.10 -20.09 -40.57
N ARG A 534 11.93 -20.17 -39.53
CA ARG A 534 12.66 -21.40 -39.17
C ARG A 534 11.74 -22.58 -38.93
N LEU A 535 10.59 -22.35 -38.28
CA LEU A 535 9.59 -23.40 -38.11
C LEU A 535 8.99 -23.83 -39.45
N THR A 536 8.63 -22.88 -40.32
CA THR A 536 8.09 -23.20 -41.64
C THR A 536 9.06 -24.02 -42.51
N ASP A 537 10.36 -23.76 -42.37
CA ASP A 537 11.43 -24.44 -43.12
C ASP A 537 11.94 -25.72 -42.41
N SER A 538 11.32 -26.14 -41.30
CA SER A 538 11.75 -27.33 -40.54
C SER A 538 11.52 -28.63 -41.33
N GLU A 539 12.48 -29.55 -41.26
CA GLU A 539 12.32 -30.91 -41.81
C GLU A 539 11.33 -31.76 -41.01
N VAL A 540 11.02 -31.35 -39.77
CA VAL A 540 10.02 -31.99 -38.92
C VAL A 540 8.64 -31.52 -39.37
N ARG A 541 7.86 -32.42 -39.98
CA ARG A 541 6.53 -32.11 -40.51
C ARG A 541 5.63 -31.37 -39.52
N GLU A 542 5.66 -31.74 -38.25
CA GLU A 542 4.81 -31.12 -37.23
C GLU A 542 5.18 -29.65 -36.93
N GLU A 543 6.47 -29.33 -37.02
CA GLU A 543 7.00 -27.98 -36.83
C GLU A 543 6.76 -27.13 -38.08
N ALA A 544 6.97 -27.71 -39.27
CA ALA A 544 6.64 -27.10 -40.56
C ALA A 544 5.16 -26.71 -40.65
N GLU A 545 4.26 -27.62 -40.27
CA GLU A 545 2.82 -27.34 -40.18
C GLU A 545 2.53 -26.21 -39.18
N ALA A 546 3.21 -26.19 -38.03
CA ALA A 546 3.02 -25.17 -37.01
C ALA A 546 3.53 -23.79 -37.48
N GLY A 547 4.71 -23.72 -38.09
CA GLY A 547 5.27 -22.52 -38.71
C GLY A 547 4.40 -21.98 -39.83
N TRP A 548 3.90 -22.87 -40.71
CA TRP A 548 2.95 -22.51 -41.75
C TRP A 548 1.67 -21.87 -41.19
N ILE A 549 1.11 -22.43 -40.11
CA ILE A 549 -0.06 -21.86 -39.43
C ILE A 549 0.24 -20.46 -38.89
N LEU A 550 1.37 -20.27 -38.20
CA LEU A 550 1.74 -18.98 -37.62
C LEU A 550 1.97 -17.92 -38.70
N GLN A 551 2.68 -18.29 -39.76
CA GLN A 551 2.94 -17.42 -40.91
C GLN A 551 1.63 -16.97 -41.56
N HIS A 552 0.70 -17.89 -41.82
CA HIS A 552 -0.54 -17.56 -42.52
C HIS A 552 -1.59 -16.86 -41.64
N TYR A 553 -1.54 -17.08 -40.33
CA TYR A 553 -2.49 -16.48 -39.38
C TYR A 553 -2.04 -15.10 -38.90
N TYR A 554 -0.78 -14.95 -38.49
CA TYR A 554 -0.26 -13.70 -37.91
C TYR A 554 0.46 -12.80 -38.91
N LEU A 555 1.18 -13.38 -39.87
CA LEU A 555 2.06 -12.63 -40.78
C LEU A 555 1.47 -12.45 -42.20
N GLY A 556 0.41 -13.20 -42.49
CA GLY A 556 -0.28 -13.23 -43.78
C GLY A 556 -1.52 -12.34 -43.82
N ARG A 557 -2.27 -12.45 -44.92
CA ARG A 557 -3.58 -11.77 -45.05
C ARG A 557 -4.59 -12.33 -44.03
N PRO A 558 -5.52 -11.51 -43.50
CA PRO A 558 -6.50 -11.96 -42.50
C PRO A 558 -7.28 -13.19 -42.95
N ARG A 559 -7.17 -14.29 -42.19
CA ARG A 559 -7.89 -15.56 -42.43
C ARG A 559 -8.41 -16.12 -41.11
N THR A 560 -9.53 -16.84 -41.18
CA THR A 560 -10.10 -17.51 -40.00
C THR A 560 -9.41 -18.85 -39.74
N HIS A 561 -9.34 -19.27 -38.48
CA HIS A 561 -8.79 -20.57 -38.08
C HIS A 561 -9.41 -21.75 -38.84
N GLN A 562 -10.72 -21.69 -39.12
CA GLN A 562 -11.45 -22.74 -39.85
C GLN A 562 -10.95 -22.88 -41.29
N ARG A 563 -10.66 -21.76 -41.99
CA ARG A 563 -10.14 -21.79 -43.36
C ARG A 563 -8.72 -22.36 -43.41
N LEU A 564 -7.88 -22.02 -42.44
CA LEU A 564 -6.51 -22.55 -42.36
C LEU A 564 -6.48 -24.05 -42.04
N ALA A 565 -7.34 -24.52 -41.14
CA ALA A 565 -7.47 -25.96 -40.84
C ALA A 565 -7.92 -26.78 -42.07
N GLN A 566 -8.84 -26.24 -42.88
CA GLN A 566 -9.30 -26.87 -44.12
C GLN A 566 -8.18 -26.96 -45.17
N GLN A 567 -7.34 -25.94 -45.29
CA GLN A 567 -6.22 -25.92 -46.24
C GLN A 567 -5.12 -26.93 -45.91
N LEU A 568 -4.96 -27.26 -44.62
CA LEU A 568 -4.04 -28.30 -44.16
C LEU A 568 -4.68 -29.70 -44.12
N HIS A 569 -5.97 -29.84 -44.47
CA HIS A 569 -6.71 -31.10 -44.36
C HIS A 569 -6.65 -31.74 -42.95
N ILE A 570 -6.62 -30.91 -41.89
CA ILE A 570 -6.56 -31.37 -40.49
C ILE A 570 -7.82 -31.04 -39.71
N SER A 571 -8.09 -31.81 -38.66
CA SER A 571 -9.19 -31.52 -37.73
C SER A 571 -8.93 -30.23 -36.93
N ARG A 572 -10.02 -29.57 -36.49
CA ARG A 572 -9.94 -28.34 -35.68
C ARG A 572 -9.13 -28.52 -34.38
N ALA A 573 -9.26 -29.68 -33.73
CA ALA A 573 -8.48 -30.00 -32.53
C ALA A 573 -6.98 -30.11 -32.84
N THR A 574 -6.63 -30.75 -33.95
CA THR A 574 -5.23 -30.87 -34.41
C THR A 574 -4.65 -29.50 -34.77
N TYR A 575 -5.44 -28.64 -35.42
CA TYR A 575 -5.07 -27.26 -35.72
C TYR A 575 -4.69 -26.48 -34.46
N PHE A 576 -5.53 -26.47 -33.42
CA PHE A 576 -5.21 -25.73 -32.18
C PHE A 576 -4.03 -26.33 -31.41
N ARG A 577 -3.83 -27.66 -31.49
CA ARG A 577 -2.64 -28.31 -30.93
C ARG A 577 -1.37 -27.85 -31.66
N ARG A 578 -1.37 -27.79 -32.99
CA ARG A 578 -0.25 -27.31 -33.81
C ARG A 578 0.01 -25.82 -33.61
N LEU A 579 -1.03 -25.01 -33.49
CA LEU A 579 -0.93 -23.58 -33.18
C LEU A 579 -0.25 -23.35 -31.82
N ARG A 580 -0.71 -24.04 -30.76
CA ARG A 580 -0.10 -23.94 -29.42
C ARG A 580 1.34 -24.42 -29.45
N HIS A 581 1.60 -25.56 -30.08
CA HIS A 581 2.94 -26.12 -30.22
C HIS A 581 3.91 -25.16 -30.93
N GLY A 582 3.49 -24.53 -32.04
CA GLY A 582 4.31 -23.55 -32.75
C GLY A 582 4.62 -22.31 -31.90
N LEU A 583 3.65 -21.79 -31.15
CA LEU A 583 3.85 -20.66 -30.25
C LEU A 583 4.85 -21.00 -29.13
N ASP A 584 4.78 -22.20 -28.58
CA ASP A 584 5.71 -22.69 -27.55
C ASP A 584 7.12 -22.88 -28.13
N LEU A 585 7.25 -23.39 -29.36
CA LEU A 585 8.55 -23.54 -30.05
C LEU A 585 9.20 -22.20 -30.40
N VAL A 586 8.43 -21.20 -30.85
CA VAL A 586 8.96 -19.84 -31.04
C VAL A 586 9.43 -19.27 -29.69
N GLY A 587 8.66 -19.47 -28.61
CA GLY A 587 9.06 -19.05 -27.27
C GLY A 587 10.37 -19.70 -26.81
N LEU A 588 10.55 -20.98 -27.11
CA LEU A 588 11.79 -21.73 -26.87
C LEU A 588 12.97 -21.18 -27.69
N GLY A 589 12.78 -20.94 -28.99
CA GLY A 589 13.81 -20.40 -29.89
C GLY A 589 14.29 -19.01 -29.48
N LEU A 590 13.36 -18.14 -29.06
CA LEU A 590 13.68 -16.82 -28.53
C LEU A 590 14.47 -16.87 -27.22
N ALA A 591 14.39 -17.96 -26.46
CA ALA A 591 15.13 -18.19 -25.22
C ALA A 591 16.51 -18.86 -25.45
N THR A 592 16.66 -19.72 -26.48
CA THR A 592 17.94 -20.41 -26.76
C THR A 592 18.96 -19.53 -27.48
N GLU A 593 18.52 -18.59 -28.33
CA GLU A 593 19.40 -17.54 -28.89
C GLU A 593 19.96 -16.57 -27.83
N GLN A 594 19.52 -16.68 -26.57
CA GLN A 594 20.01 -15.90 -25.43
C GLN A 594 21.20 -16.56 -24.70
N SER A 595 21.64 -17.75 -25.11
CA SER A 595 22.66 -18.55 -24.39
C SER A 595 24.04 -18.63 -25.07
N VAL A 596 24.26 -17.91 -26.17
CA VAL A 596 25.58 -17.80 -26.81
C VAL A 596 26.18 -16.44 -26.42
N PRO A 597 27.39 -16.40 -25.84
CA PRO A 597 28.00 -15.16 -25.31
C PRO A 597 28.22 -14.06 -26.36
#